data_AF-A0A973RSU7-F1
#
_entry.id   AF-A0A973RSU7-F1
#
_cell.length_a   1.000
_cell.length_b   1.000
_cell.length_c   1.000
_cell.angle_alpha   90.00
_cell.angle_beta   90.00
_cell.angle_gamma   90.00
#
_symmetry.space_group_name_H-M   'P 1'
#
loop_
_entity.id
_entity.type
_entity.pdbx_description
1 polymer ?
#
loop_
_entity_poly.entity_id
_entity_poly.type
_entity_poly.pdbx_seq_one_letter_code
_entity_poly.pdbx_strand_id
1 'polypeptide(L)'
;MRPSLVIVGAGPRGTGLIERIAANAPELYAGSGLDIHLVDPHPPGAGRIWRAAQSPLLWMNSHAEDVTMFTDETVAMEGPVREGPTLHEWAGIDGRT
;
A
#
# COMPACT_ATOMS: atom_id res chain seq x y z
N MET A 1 26.86 -9.30 4.16
CA MET A 1 25.61 -9.34 4.94
C MET A 1 24.64 -8.41 4.23
N ARG A 2 23.39 -8.84 3.98
CA ARG A 2 22.39 -7.97 3.37
C ARG A 2 21.95 -6.92 4.41
N PRO A 3 21.70 -5.67 4.02
CA PRO A 3 21.07 -4.70 4.92
C PRO A 3 19.69 -5.21 5.35
N SER A 4 19.29 -4.88 6.57
CA SER A 4 17.98 -5.24 7.11
C SER A 4 17.23 -3.99 7.54
N LEU A 5 15.93 -3.93 7.21
CA LEU A 5 15.01 -2.87 7.59
C LEU A 5 13.84 -3.47 8.36
N VAL A 6 13.51 -2.89 9.51
CA VAL A 6 12.30 -3.24 10.26
C VAL A 6 11.26 -2.15 10.04
N ILE A 7 10.06 -2.54 9.62
CA ILE A 7 8.89 -1.67 9.50
C ILE A 7 7.89 -2.06 10.58
N VAL A 8 7.57 -1.13 11.48
CA VAL A 8 6.54 -1.31 12.51
C VAL A 8 5.23 -0.73 12.00
N GLY A 9 4.27 -1.60 11.72
CA GLY A 9 2.98 -1.26 11.10
C GLY A 9 2.88 -1.75 9.66
N ALA A 10 1.90 -2.62 9.42
CA ALA A 10 1.53 -3.25 8.14
C ALA A 10 0.23 -2.70 7.56
N GLY A 11 -0.23 -1.54 8.05
CA GLY A 11 -1.36 -0.81 7.49
C GLY A 11 -0.99 -0.01 6.23
N PRO A 12 -1.90 0.82 5.70
CA PRO A 12 -1.74 1.47 4.39
C PRO A 12 -0.42 2.22 4.19
N ARG A 13 0.09 2.89 5.22
CA ARG A 13 1.38 3.59 5.15
C ARG A 13 2.57 2.64 5.03
N GLY A 14 2.58 1.55 5.80
CA GLY A 14 3.63 0.53 5.72
C GLY A 14 3.62 -0.18 4.37
N THR A 15 2.43 -0.49 3.87
CA THR A 15 2.25 -1.05 2.52
C THR A 15 2.75 -0.11 1.44
N GLY A 16 2.38 1.16 1.47
CA GLY A 16 2.86 2.16 0.50
C GLY A 16 4.38 2.34 0.55
N LEU A 17 4.99 2.30 1.75
CA LEU A 17 6.44 2.34 1.88
C LEU A 17 7.12 1.12 1.25
N ILE A 18 6.61 -0.10 1.52
CA ILE A 18 7.14 -1.33 0.94
C ILE A 18 7.06 -1.29 -0.58
N GLU A 19 5.93 -0.81 -1.10
CA GLU A 19 5.73 -0.68 -2.53
C GLU A 19 6.71 0.34 -3.15
N ARG A 20 6.95 1.50 -2.53
CA ARG A 20 7.99 2.44 -2.98
C ARG A 20 9.40 1.86 -2.92
N ILE A 21 9.73 1.08 -1.89
CA ILE A 21 11.02 0.38 -1.82
C ILE A 21 11.15 -0.61 -2.97
N ALA A 22 10.11 -1.41 -3.23
CA ALA A 22 10.11 -2.39 -4.33
C ALA A 22 10.23 -1.70 -5.70
N ALA A 23 9.52 -0.59 -5.91
CA ALA A 23 9.56 0.17 -7.16
C ALA A 23 10.97 0.68 -7.50
N ASN A 24 11.72 1.13 -6.49
CA ASN A 24 13.08 1.66 -6.62
C ASN A 24 14.19 0.60 -6.47
N ALA A 25 13.84 -0.63 -6.05
CA ALA A 25 14.83 -1.65 -5.73
C ALA A 25 15.78 -2.03 -6.88
N PRO A 26 15.34 -2.08 -8.16
CA PRO A 26 16.24 -2.39 -9.27
C PRO A 26 17.40 -1.40 -9.41
N GLU A 27 17.15 -0.11 -9.18
CA GLU A 27 18.15 0.95 -9.29
C GLU A 27 19.02 1.03 -8.03
N LEU A 28 18.40 0.98 -6.84
CA LEU A 28 19.11 1.20 -5.57
C LEU A 28 19.95 0.01 -5.13
N TYR A 29 19.51 -1.22 -5.39
CA TYR A 29 20.16 -2.40 -4.83
C TYR A 29 20.89 -3.26 -5.87
N ALA A 30 20.66 -3.08 -7.18
CA ALA A 30 21.37 -3.79 -8.25
C ALA A 30 21.57 -5.32 -7.99
N GLY A 31 20.58 -5.98 -7.37
CA GLY A 31 20.63 -7.40 -7.01
C GLY A 31 21.26 -7.76 -5.66
N SER A 32 21.85 -6.81 -4.93
CA SER A 32 22.38 -7.02 -3.57
C SER A 32 21.29 -7.44 -2.57
N GLY A 33 20.07 -6.93 -2.75
CA GLY A 33 18.87 -7.26 -1.98
C GLY A 33 18.78 -6.52 -0.64
N LEU A 34 17.57 -6.44 -0.10
CA LEU A 34 17.23 -5.83 1.19
C LEU A 34 16.30 -6.79 1.95
N ASP A 35 16.63 -7.12 3.19
CA ASP A 35 15.75 -7.91 4.04
C ASP A 35 14.77 -6.98 4.77
N ILE A 36 13.47 -7.18 4.53
CA ILE A 36 12.41 -6.36 5.15
C ILE A 36 11.65 -7.21 6.17
N HIS A 37 11.69 -6.77 7.42
CA HIS A 37 10.92 -7.36 8.51
C HIS A 37 9.71 -6.49 8.83
N LEU A 38 8.51 -7.04 8.68
CA LEU A 38 7.26 -6.36 8.98
C LEU A 38 6.73 -6.80 10.34
N VAL A 39 6.48 -5.86 11.24
CA VAL A 39 5.99 -6.11 12.59
C VAL A 39 4.66 -5.38 12.78
N ASP A 40 3.57 -6.11 12.91
CA ASP A 40 2.24 -5.57 13.20
C ASP A 40 1.46 -6.54 14.11
N PRO A 41 0.76 -6.07 15.15
CA PRO A 41 -0.10 -6.92 15.97
C PRO A 41 -1.40 -7.36 15.24
N HIS A 42 -1.67 -6.86 14.05
CA HIS A 42 -2.84 -7.14 13.22
C HIS A 42 -2.45 -7.75 11.87
N PRO A 43 -3.39 -8.43 11.17
CA PRO A 43 -3.12 -9.00 9.86
C PRO A 43 -2.63 -7.95 8.85
N PRO A 44 -1.67 -8.30 7.97
CA PRO A 44 -1.13 -7.37 6.97
C PRO A 44 -2.23 -6.89 5.99
N GLY A 45 -2.08 -5.65 5.50
CA GLY A 45 -3.01 -5.02 4.57
C GLY A 45 -4.14 -4.27 5.30
N ALA A 46 -5.28 -4.93 5.53
CA ALA A 46 -6.45 -4.32 6.15
C ALA A 46 -6.18 -3.82 7.59
N GLY A 47 -5.30 -4.51 8.32
CA GLY A 47 -4.86 -4.13 9.66
C GLY A 47 -6.00 -3.96 10.66
N ARG A 48 -5.77 -3.09 11.65
CA ARG A 48 -6.75 -2.78 12.71
C ARG A 48 -8.01 -2.09 12.20
N ILE A 49 -7.83 -1.23 11.20
CA ILE A 49 -8.82 -0.22 10.80
C ILE A 49 -9.70 -0.74 9.66
N TRP A 50 -9.12 -1.18 8.54
CA TRP A 50 -9.87 -1.54 7.33
C TRP A 50 -10.32 -3.00 7.30
N ARG A 51 -10.54 -3.60 8.47
CA ARG A 51 -10.94 -5.01 8.62
C ARG A 51 -12.42 -5.20 8.30
N ALA A 52 -12.77 -6.30 7.63
CA ALA A 52 -14.16 -6.61 7.24
C ALA A 52 -15.14 -6.63 8.42
N ALA A 53 -14.69 -7.05 9.61
CA ALA A 53 -15.51 -7.12 10.83
C ALA A 53 -15.57 -5.79 11.62
N GLN A 54 -15.29 -4.64 11.00
CA GLN A 54 -15.45 -3.34 11.64
C GLN A 54 -16.93 -2.95 11.78
N SER A 55 -17.20 -1.92 12.59
CA SER A 55 -18.56 -1.39 12.71
C SER A 55 -19.07 -0.93 11.34
N PRO A 56 -20.31 -1.24 10.96
CA PRO A 56 -20.89 -0.74 9.72
C PRO A 56 -21.10 0.78 9.72
N LEU A 57 -20.85 1.47 10.85
CA LEU A 57 -20.87 2.93 10.94
C LEU A 57 -19.53 3.58 10.56
N LEU A 58 -18.46 2.78 10.38
CA LEU A 58 -17.15 3.28 10.00
C LEU A 58 -16.99 3.19 8.48
N TRP A 59 -17.35 4.27 7.80
CA TRP A 59 -17.22 4.41 6.35
C TRP A 59 -16.09 5.36 5.99
N MET A 60 -15.55 5.16 4.78
CA MET A 60 -14.65 6.11 4.16
C MET A 60 -15.40 7.39 3.79
N ASN A 61 -14.77 8.54 3.98
CA ASN A 61 -15.29 9.86 3.60
C ASN A 61 -14.86 10.29 2.19
N SER A 62 -14.38 9.35 1.39
CA SER A 62 -13.92 9.52 0.00
C SER A 62 -14.65 8.52 -0.88
N HIS A 63 -14.87 8.88 -2.15
CA HIS A 63 -15.41 7.93 -3.12
C HIS A 63 -14.37 6.85 -3.42
N ALA A 64 -14.83 5.61 -3.66
CA ALA A 64 -13.91 4.50 -3.94
C ALA A 64 -13.14 4.68 -5.26
N GLU A 65 -13.70 5.43 -6.22
CA GLU A 65 -13.02 5.79 -7.48
C GLU A 65 -11.87 6.79 -7.26
N ASP A 66 -11.92 7.59 -6.19
CA ASP A 66 -10.91 8.60 -5.87
C ASP A 66 -9.77 8.06 -4.98
N VAL A 67 -9.76 6.75 -4.69
CA VAL A 67 -8.83 6.15 -3.73
C VAL A 67 -8.00 5.08 -4.41
N THR A 68 -6.68 5.22 -4.37
CA THR A 68 -5.73 4.22 -4.87
C THR A 68 -4.45 4.20 -4.03
N MET A 69 -3.74 3.06 -4.04
CA MET A 69 -2.35 2.99 -3.54
C MET A 69 -1.32 3.20 -4.65
N PHE A 70 -1.76 3.17 -5.91
CA PHE A 70 -0.92 3.30 -7.07
C PHE A 70 -0.65 4.78 -7.35
N THR A 71 0.47 5.02 -8.03
CA THR A 71 0.94 6.36 -8.34
C THR A 71 0.79 6.63 -9.82
N ASP A 72 0.65 7.90 -10.16
CA ASP A 72 0.62 8.42 -11.52
C ASP A 72 1.51 9.69 -11.60
N GLU A 73 1.48 10.37 -12.74
CA GLU A 73 2.20 11.61 -12.99
C GLU A 73 1.75 12.81 -12.12
N THR A 74 0.62 12.70 -11.44
CA THR A 74 0.10 13.76 -10.56
C THR A 74 0.81 13.77 -9.20
N VAL A 75 1.46 12.66 -8.84
CA VAL A 75 2.20 12.51 -7.58
C VAL A 75 3.61 13.06 -7.71
N ALA A 76 3.93 14.12 -6.98
CA ALA A 76 5.30 14.62 -6.86
C ALA A 76 6.15 13.67 -6.00
N MET A 77 6.97 12.84 -6.65
CA MET A 77 7.86 11.88 -5.99
C MET A 77 9.11 11.59 -6.83
N GLU A 78 10.14 11.04 -6.18
CA GLU A 78 11.26 10.41 -6.86
C GLU A 78 10.95 8.94 -7.16
N GLY A 79 11.68 8.38 -8.14
CA GLY A 79 11.54 7.00 -8.55
C GLY A 79 10.44 6.78 -9.60
N PRO A 80 10.26 5.52 -10.03
CA PRO A 80 9.36 5.21 -11.13
C PRO A 80 7.89 5.29 -10.69
N VAL A 81 7.05 5.80 -11.60
CA VAL A 81 5.60 5.66 -11.53
C VAL A 81 5.22 4.18 -11.62
N ARG A 82 4.33 3.75 -10.72
CA ARG A 82 3.67 2.43 -10.72
C ARG A 82 2.17 2.64 -10.71
N GLU A 83 1.59 2.64 -11.90
CA GLU A 83 0.14 2.74 -12.11
C GLU A 83 -0.57 1.47 -11.65
N GLY A 84 -1.88 1.59 -11.42
CA GLY A 84 -2.74 0.49 -11.06
C GLY A 84 -4.14 0.98 -10.68
N PRO A 85 -5.04 0.04 -10.34
CA PRO A 85 -6.46 0.33 -10.19
C PRO A 85 -6.76 1.23 -8.99
N THR A 86 -7.80 2.04 -9.14
CA THR A 86 -8.57 2.62 -8.04
C THR A 86 -9.20 1.51 -7.18
N LEU A 87 -9.63 1.85 -5.96
CA LEU A 87 -10.31 0.92 -5.07
C LEU A 87 -11.61 0.41 -5.70
N HIS A 88 -12.32 1.26 -6.45
CA HIS A 88 -13.51 0.86 -7.21
C HIS A 88 -13.18 -0.19 -8.28
N GLU A 89 -12.19 0.08 -9.14
CA GLU A 89 -11.77 -0.85 -10.19
C GLU A 89 -11.26 -2.16 -9.61
N TRP A 90 -10.52 -2.10 -8.50
CA TRP A 90 -10.03 -3.28 -7.80
C TRP A 90 -11.16 -4.12 -7.21
N ALA A 91 -12.20 -3.47 -6.66
CA ALA A 91 -13.33 -4.16 -6.07
C ALA A 91 -14.15 -4.94 -7.13
N GLY A 92 -14.12 -4.52 -8.39
CA GLY A 92 -14.77 -5.23 -9.50
C GLY A 92 -16.30 -5.34 -9.33
N ILE A 93 -16.91 -4.41 -8.61
CA ILE A 93 -18.35 -4.39 -8.35
C ILE A 93 -18.95 -3.07 -8.84
N ASP A 94 -20.10 -3.17 -9.51
CA ASP A 94 -20.94 -2.00 -9.77
C ASP A 94 -21.47 -1.50 -8.43
N GLY A 95 -21.08 -0.28 -8.03
CA GLY A 95 -21.53 0.34 -6.80
C GLY A 95 -23.06 0.42 -6.79
N ARG A 96 -23.70 -0.35 -5.92
CA ARG A 96 -25.14 -0.24 -5.69
C ARG A 96 -25.36 0.70 -4.51
N THR A 97 -26.10 1.78 -4.76
CA THR A 97 -26.63 2.67 -3.71
C THR A 97 -27.61 1.95 -2.80
#